data_AF-A0A6B3NKS9-F1
#
_entry.id   AF-A0A6B3NKS9-F1
#
_cell.length_a   1.000
_cell.length_b   1.000
_cell.length_c   1.000
_cell.angle_alpha   90.00
_cell.angle_beta   90.00
_cell.angle_gamma   90.00
#
_symmetry.space_group_name_H-M   'P 1'
#
loop_
_entity.id
_entity.type
_entity.pdbx_description
1 polymer ?
#
loop_
_entity_poly.entity_id
_entity_poly.type
_entity_poly.pdbx_seq_one_letter_code
_entity_poly.pdbx_strand_id
1 'polypeptide(L)'
;MRILLDTHIFLWFISGDTKLSSDVRDAIRDQANEIYLSAVSVWEATLKYQLGKLPLPEPPGTYLPLQRELHQISSLAVDESSVAQLANLPPLHRDPFDRMLICQALEKGLT
;
A
#
# COMPACT_ATOMS: atom_id res chain seq x y z
N MET A 1 -10.63 12.55 2.15
CA MET A 1 -9.63 12.39 1.05
C MET A 1 -9.57 10.92 0.65
N ARG A 2 -8.98 10.59 -0.51
CA ARG A 2 -8.75 9.19 -0.91
C ARG A 2 -7.26 8.92 -0.91
N ILE A 3 -6.80 8.05 -0.02
CA ILE A 3 -5.38 7.87 0.30
C ILE A 3 -4.94 6.47 -0.11
N LEU A 4 -3.85 6.38 -0.87
CA LEU A 4 -3.20 5.10 -1.19
C LEU A 4 -2.00 4.89 -0.27
N LEU A 5 -2.06 3.86 0.58
CA LEU A 5 -0.94 3.53 1.45
C LEU A 5 0.15 2.79 0.68
N ASP A 6 1.39 3.24 0.87
CA ASP A 6 2.56 2.43 0.57
C ASP A 6 2.65 1.24 1.54
N THR A 7 3.31 0.16 1.09
CA THR A 7 3.56 -1.05 1.88
C THR A 7 4.17 -0.73 3.24
N HIS A 8 5.19 0.14 3.32
CA HIS A 8 5.86 0.42 4.58
C HIS A 8 5.00 1.24 5.55
N ILE A 9 4.15 2.15 5.05
CA ILE A 9 3.23 2.94 5.85
C ILE A 9 2.18 2.02 6.48
N PHE A 10 1.62 1.11 5.67
CA PHE A 10 0.68 0.11 6.17
C PHE A 10 1.33 -0.77 7.26
N LEU A 11 2.53 -1.29 7.03
CA LEU A 11 3.24 -2.12 8.00
C LEU A 11 3.56 -1.37 9.31
N TRP A 12 3.96 -0.11 9.24
CA TRP A 12 4.17 0.72 10.43
C TRP A 12 2.88 1.02 11.16
N PHE A 13 1.79 1.25 10.43
CA PHE A 13 0.49 1.53 11.03
C PHE A 13 -0.03 0.34 11.84
N ILE A 14 -0.03 -0.86 11.26
CA ILE A 14 -0.56 -2.07 11.91
C ILE A 14 0.35 -2.61 13.02
N SER A 15 1.65 -2.29 12.98
CA SER A 15 2.60 -2.64 14.06
C SER A 15 2.70 -1.56 15.14
N GLY A 16 2.05 -0.41 14.96
CA GLY A 16 2.15 0.73 15.88
C GLY A 16 3.53 1.38 15.92
N ASP A 17 4.36 1.20 14.89
CA ASP A 17 5.73 1.72 14.81
C ASP A 17 5.76 3.25 14.99
N THR A 18 6.74 3.74 15.76
CA THR A 18 6.94 5.17 16.03
C THR A 18 7.48 5.95 14.83
N LYS A 19 7.98 5.26 13.80
CA LYS A 19 8.41 5.88 12.54
C LYS A 19 7.24 6.46 11.75
N LEU A 20 6.01 6.00 12.00
CA LEU A 20 4.82 6.60 11.42
C LEU A 20 4.48 7.88 12.19
N SER A 21 4.58 9.02 11.48
CA SER A 21 4.24 10.33 12.04
C SER A 21 2.80 10.37 12.56
N SER A 22 2.56 11.24 13.54
CA SER A 22 1.22 11.49 14.09
C SER A 22 0.25 11.87 12.97
N ASP A 23 0.65 12.78 12.08
CA ASP A 23 -0.23 13.35 11.08
C ASP A 23 -0.71 12.28 10.08
N VAL A 24 0.17 11.37 9.65
CA VAL A 24 -0.21 10.26 8.77
C VAL A 24 -1.09 9.26 9.51
N ARG A 25 -0.77 8.96 10.77
CA ARG A 25 -1.59 8.07 11.61
C ARG A 25 -3.00 8.63 11.81
N ASP A 26 -3.12 9.92 12.03
CA ASP A 26 -4.39 10.61 12.23
C ASP A 26 -5.17 10.66 10.92
N ALA A 27 -4.51 10.93 9.78
CA ALA A 27 -5.14 10.86 8.46
C ALA A 27 -5.69 9.46 8.12
N ILE A 28 -4.99 8.38 8.50
CA ILE A 28 -5.45 7.00 8.31
C ILE A 28 -6.66 6.69 9.23
N ARG A 29 -6.70 7.27 10.44
CA ARG A 29 -7.77 7.02 11.43
C ARG A 29 -9.02 7.88 11.21
N ASP A 30 -8.89 8.99 10.50
CA ASP A 30 -10.01 9.87 10.20
C ASP A 30 -10.99 9.17 9.26
N GLN A 31 -12.21 8.95 9.75
CA GLN A 31 -13.30 8.29 9.03
C GLN A 31 -13.81 9.11 7.84
N ALA A 32 -13.47 10.40 7.75
CA ALA A 32 -13.73 11.21 6.56
C ALA A 32 -12.78 10.89 5.38
N ASN A 33 -11.76 10.06 5.61
CA ASN A 33 -10.85 9.59 4.57
C ASN A 33 -11.18 8.15 4.13
N GLU A 34 -11.13 7.93 2.82
CA GLU A 34 -11.14 6.59 2.24
C GLU A 34 -9.70 6.12 2.11
N ILE A 35 -9.35 5.06 2.84
CA ILE A 35 -7.99 4.52 2.87
C ILE A 35 -7.93 3.25 2.04
N TYR A 36 -6.91 3.16 1.18
CA TYR A 36 -6.71 2.05 0.27
C TYR A 36 -5.33 1.41 0.46
N LEU A 37 -5.28 0.09 0.34
CA LEU A 37 -4.05 -0.69 0.21
C LEU A 37 -4.08 -1.45 -1.11
N SER A 38 -3.06 -1.24 -1.94
CA SER A 38 -2.98 -1.93 -3.22
C SER A 38 -2.60 -3.40 -3.09
N ALA A 39 -3.15 -4.23 -3.98
CA ALA A 39 -2.66 -5.59 -4.20
C ALA A 39 -1.17 -5.64 -4.57
N VAL A 40 -0.61 -4.56 -5.13
CA VAL A 40 0.83 -4.40 -5.40
C VAL A 40 1.63 -4.42 -4.11
N SER A 41 1.14 -3.77 -3.05
CA SER A 41 1.80 -3.75 -1.74
C SER A 41 1.83 -5.13 -1.10
N VAL A 42 0.75 -5.90 -1.26
CA VAL A 42 0.69 -7.31 -0.82
C VAL A 42 1.67 -8.17 -1.63
N TRP A 43 1.77 -7.94 -2.95
CA TRP A 43 2.72 -8.63 -3.81
C TRP A 43 4.17 -8.34 -3.39
N GLU A 44 4.53 -7.07 -3.18
CA GLU A 44 5.85 -6.66 -2.71
C GLU A 44 6.19 -7.28 -1.35
N ALA A 45 5.28 -7.18 -0.37
CA ALA A 45 5.46 -7.75 0.96
C ALA A 45 5.63 -9.29 0.89
N THR A 46 4.92 -9.95 -0.02
CA THR A 46 5.05 -11.39 -0.24
C THR A 46 6.45 -11.78 -0.71
N LEU A 47 7.00 -11.06 -1.68
CA LEU A 47 8.37 -11.31 -2.15
C LEU A 47 9.41 -11.01 -1.06
N LYS A 48 9.25 -9.89 -0.33
CA LYS A 48 10.15 -9.56 0.79
C LYS A 48 10.12 -10.63 1.89
N TYR A 49 8.94 -11.16 2.21
CA TYR A 49 8.77 -12.25 3.17
C TYR A 49 9.46 -13.53 2.71
N GLN A 50 9.26 -13.93 1.45
CA GLN A 50 9.92 -15.12 0.87
C GLN A 50 11.44 -15.02 0.85
N LEU A 51 11.97 -13.81 0.67
CA LEU A 51 13.40 -13.51 0.75
C LEU A 51 13.94 -13.42 2.19
N GLY A 52 13.10 -13.62 3.21
CA GLY A 52 13.46 -13.47 4.63
C GLY A 52 13.73 -12.03 5.08
N LYS A 53 13.38 -11.04 4.25
CA LYS A 53 13.64 -9.61 4.49
C LYS A 53 12.51 -8.90 5.24
N LEU A 54 11.34 -9.53 5.32
CA LEU A 54 10.19 -9.01 6.04
C LEU A 54 9.63 -10.13 6.94
N PRO A 55 10.04 -10.22 8.21
CA PRO A 55 9.44 -11.15 9.14
C PRO A 55 8.02 -10.68 9.48
N LEU A 56 7.05 -11.58 9.35
CA LEU A 56 5.66 -11.37 9.76
C LEU A 56 5.22 -12.50 10.69
N PRO A 57 4.23 -12.26 11.58
CA PRO A 57 3.71 -13.31 12.47
C PRO A 57 3.12 -14.51 11.72
N GLU A 58 2.57 -14.26 10.53
CA GLU A 58 1.93 -15.24 9.65
C GLU A 58 2.28 -14.91 8.18
N PRO A 59 2.05 -15.86 7.24
CA PRO A 59 2.26 -15.59 5.83
C PRO A 59 1.49 -14.35 5.34
N PRO A 60 2.10 -13.50 4.49
CA PRO A 60 1.51 -12.25 3.99
C PRO A 60 0.09 -12.38 3.42
N GLY A 61 -0.19 -13.49 2.73
CA GLY A 61 -1.50 -13.77 2.12
C GLY A 61 -2.64 -13.97 3.13
N THR A 62 -2.32 -14.24 4.40
CA THR A 62 -3.29 -14.33 5.50
C THR A 62 -3.21 -13.09 6.38
N TYR A 63 -1.99 -12.71 6.77
CA TYR A 63 -1.76 -11.63 7.74
C TYR A 63 -2.21 -10.26 7.23
N LEU A 64 -1.83 -9.88 5.99
CA LEU A 64 -2.09 -8.53 5.50
C LEU A 64 -3.58 -8.27 5.21
N PRO A 65 -4.34 -9.19 4.59
CA PRO A 65 -5.79 -9.01 4.44
C PRO A 65 -6.53 -8.91 5.78
N LEU A 66 -6.17 -9.74 6.76
CA LEU A 66 -6.73 -9.68 8.11
C LEU A 66 -6.51 -8.31 8.75
N GLN A 67 -5.27 -7.84 8.75
CA GLN A 67 -4.91 -6.54 9.34
C GLN A 67 -5.59 -5.39 8.59
N ARG A 68 -5.64 -5.45 7.26
CA ARG A 68 -6.35 -4.47 6.43
C ARG A 68 -7.82 -4.37 6.85
N GLU A 69 -8.51 -5.49 7.02
CA GLU A 69 -9.92 -5.54 7.42
C GLU A 69 -10.15 -5.05 8.85
N LEU A 70 -9.31 -5.47 9.80
CA LEU A 70 -9.36 -4.99 11.19
C LEU A 70 -9.23 -3.46 11.28
N HIS A 71 -8.46 -2.87 10.36
CA HIS A 71 -8.23 -1.43 10.30
C HIS A 71 -9.13 -0.69 9.29
N GLN A 72 -10.15 -1.34 8.73
CA GLN A 72 -11.11 -0.73 7.79
C GLN A 72 -10.46 -0.12 6.54
N ILE A 73 -9.34 -0.69 6.10
CA ILE A 73 -8.64 -0.26 4.90
C ILE A 73 -9.21 -1.02 3.69
N SER A 74 -9.54 -0.30 2.62
CA SER A 74 -10.08 -0.91 1.40
C SER A 74 -8.97 -1.56 0.56
N SER A 75 -9.25 -2.72 -0.03
CA SER A 75 -8.33 -3.32 -1.00
C SER A 75 -8.46 -2.61 -2.36
N LEU A 76 -7.34 -2.32 -3.00
CA LEU A 76 -7.30 -1.77 -4.35
C LEU A 76 -6.69 -2.78 -5.33
N ALA A 77 -7.52 -3.27 -6.26
CA ALA A 77 -7.09 -4.19 -7.32
C ALA A 77 -6.22 -3.47 -8.37
N VAL A 78 -5.35 -4.23 -9.03
CA VAL A 78 -4.62 -3.75 -10.22
C VAL A 78 -5.49 -3.99 -11.44
N ASP A 79 -5.65 -2.96 -12.26
CA ASP A 79 -6.39 -3.01 -13.52
C ASP A 79 -5.51 -2.53 -14.69
N GLU A 80 -5.92 -2.89 -15.91
CA GLU A 80 -5.18 -2.57 -17.13
C GLU A 80 -5.00 -1.06 -17.33
N SER A 81 -6.00 -0.25 -16.97
CA SER A 81 -5.91 1.21 -17.03
C SER A 81 -4.78 1.76 -16.16
N SER A 82 -4.63 1.23 -14.94
CA SER A 82 -3.53 1.59 -14.05
C SER A 82 -2.19 1.16 -14.67
N VAL A 83 -2.10 -0.06 -15.20
CA VAL A 83 -0.86 -0.54 -15.83
C VAL A 83 -0.47 0.31 -17.04
N ALA A 84 -1.44 0.75 -17.86
CA ALA A 84 -1.20 1.57 -19.04
C ALA A 84 -0.55 2.93 -18.69
N GLN A 85 -0.78 3.47 -17.49
CA GLN A 85 -0.13 4.69 -17.02
C GLN A 85 1.40 4.58 -16.92
N LEU A 86 1.97 3.36 -16.89
CA LEU A 86 3.42 3.17 -16.87
C LEU A 86 4.13 3.84 -18.06
N ALA A 87 3.47 3.91 -19.22
CA ALA A 87 4.00 4.54 -20.43
C ALA A 87 4.15 6.06 -20.28
N ASN A 88 3.38 6.66 -19.38
CA ASN A 88 3.37 8.11 -19.12
C ASN A 88 4.34 8.52 -18.00
N LEU A 89 4.85 7.55 -17.23
CA LEU A 89 5.73 7.85 -16.10
C LEU A 89 7.17 8.12 -16.56
N PRO A 90 7.81 9.20 -16.08
CA PRO A 90 9.22 9.44 -16.36
C PRO A 90 10.10 8.31 -15.78
N PRO A 91 11.32 8.11 -16.31
CA PRO A 91 12.24 7.07 -15.86
C PRO A 91 12.98 7.48 -14.56
N LEU A 92 12.25 7.99 -13.56
CA LEU A 92 12.81 8.44 -12.28
C LEU A 92 12.85 7.31 -11.24
N HIS A 93 11.77 6.55 -11.11
CA HIS A 93 11.67 5.41 -10.20
C HIS A 93 12.05 4.11 -10.91
N ARG A 94 12.90 3.30 -10.26
CA ARG A 94 13.33 1.99 -10.77
C ARG A 94 12.53 0.82 -10.21
N ASP A 95 11.92 1.00 -9.04
CA ASP A 95 11.16 -0.07 -8.40
C ASP A 95 9.81 -0.27 -9.12
N PRO A 96 9.52 -1.46 -9.68
CA PRO A 96 8.25 -1.72 -10.33
C PRO A 96 7.03 -1.59 -9.40
N PHE A 97 7.17 -1.83 -8.09
CA PHE A 97 6.08 -1.71 -7.12
C PHE A 97 5.70 -0.24 -6.93
N ASP A 98 6.68 0.61 -6.62
CA ASP A 98 6.49 2.06 -6.48
C ASP A 98 5.87 2.65 -7.75
N ARG A 99 6.38 2.25 -8.92
CA ARG A 99 5.84 2.71 -10.21
C ARG A 99 4.37 2.34 -10.37
N MET A 100 3.99 1.12 -10.00
CA MET A 100 2.60 0.69 -10.10
C MET A 100 1.71 1.41 -9.07
N LEU A 101 2.19 1.70 -7.87
CA LEU A 101 1.46 2.51 -6.87
C LEU A 101 1.21 3.92 -7.40
N ILE A 102 2.23 4.57 -7.98
CA ILE A 102 2.08 5.88 -8.63
C ILE A 102 1.04 5.81 -9.74
N CYS A 103 1.11 4.78 -10.60
CA CYS A 103 0.14 4.57 -11.67
C CYS A 103 -1.30 4.44 -11.14
N GLN A 104 -1.51 3.63 -10.11
CA GLN A 104 -2.83 3.48 -9.48
C GLN A 104 -3.31 4.79 -8.84
N ALA A 105 -2.41 5.54 -8.20
CA ALA A 105 -2.76 6.83 -7.61
C ALA A 105 -3.19 7.84 -8.68
N LEU A 106 -2.46 7.93 -9.79
CA LEU A 106 -2.81 8.79 -10.92
C LEU A 106 -4.13 8.37 -11.57
N GLU A 107 -4.31 7.08 -11.84
CA GLU A 107 -5.50 6.56 -12.51
C GLU A 107 -6.78 6.71 -11.66
N LYS A 108 -6.66 6.52 -10.34
CA LYS A 108 -7.82 6.53 -9.42
C LYS A 108 -8.01 7.85 -8.68
N GLY A 109 -7.16 8.85 -8.93
CA GLY A 109 -7.19 10.15 -8.24
C GLY A 109 -6.95 10.01 -6.74
N LEU A 110 -5.98 9.20 -6.35
CA LEU A 110 -5.58 8.98 -4.96
C LEU A 110 -4.37 9.85 -4.63
N THR A 111 -4.28 10.24 -3.35
CA THR A 111 -3.12 10.93 -2.77
C THR A 111 -2.22 9.94 -2.07
#